data_AF-A0A871BGK0-F1
#
_entry.id   AF-A0A871BGK0-F1
#
_cell.length_a   1.000
_cell.length_b   1.000
_cell.length_c   1.000
_cell.angle_alpha   90.00
_cell.angle_beta   90.00
_cell.angle_gamma   90.00
#
_symmetry.space_group_name_H-M   'P 1'
#
loop_
_entity.id
_entity.type
_entity.pdbx_description
1 polymer ?
#
loop_
_entity_poly.entity_id
_entity_poly.type
_entity_poly.pdbx_seq_one_letter_code
_entity_poly.pdbx_strand_id
1 'polypeptide(L)'
;MVTLASAPVLVNVRVEMNDHETMTVELHETNETRHLVAYESERIRDTLASLSEGARVPVEMVRAGSRSNVWKAVALHGRRPAPADQSARTAN
;
A
#
# COMPACT_ATOMS: atom_id res chain seq x y z
N MET A 1 14.56 -14.05 -15.10
CA MET A 1 14.06 -14.39 -13.76
C MET A 1 12.72 -13.68 -13.61
N VAL A 2 11.60 -14.40 -13.67
CA VAL A 2 10.28 -13.80 -13.52
C VAL A 2 10.00 -13.71 -12.03
N THR A 3 10.08 -12.52 -11.45
CA THR A 3 9.58 -12.29 -10.09
C THR A 3 8.07 -12.46 -10.17
N LEU A 4 7.55 -13.60 -9.70
CA LEU A 4 6.11 -13.80 -9.62
C LEU A 4 5.55 -12.70 -8.72
N ALA A 5 4.72 -11.82 -9.29
CA ALA A 5 3.96 -10.87 -8.51
C ALA A 5 3.14 -11.66 -7.48
N SER A 6 3.30 -11.32 -6.20
CA SER A 6 2.46 -11.88 -5.15
C SER A 6 1.02 -11.39 -5.38
N ALA A 7 0.03 -12.22 -5.05
CA ALA A 7 -1.37 -11.81 -5.05
C ALA A 7 -1.55 -10.46 -4.32
N PRO A 8 -2.49 -9.61 -4.75
CA PRO A 8 -2.67 -8.30 -4.15
C PRO A 8 -2.99 -8.42 -2.66
N VAL A 9 -2.23 -7.69 -1.85
CA VAL A 9 -2.44 -7.61 -0.40
C VAL A 9 -3.01 -6.25 -0.04
N LEU A 10 -3.97 -6.21 0.88
CA LEU A 10 -4.51 -4.96 1.38
C LEU A 10 -3.52 -4.33 2.36
N VAL A 11 -3.15 -3.07 2.12
CA VAL A 11 -2.26 -2.32 3.01
C VAL A 11 -2.92 -1.05 3.54
N ASN A 12 -2.55 -0.68 4.76
CA ASN A 12 -2.84 0.61 5.37
C ASN A 12 -1.61 1.52 5.19
N VAL A 13 -1.80 2.76 4.76
CA VAL A 13 -0.74 3.76 4.74
C VAL A 13 -0.45 4.20 6.17
N ARG A 14 0.80 4.05 6.63
CA ARG A 14 1.25 4.46 7.97
C ARG A 14 2.10 5.72 7.93
N VAL A 15 2.88 5.89 6.88
CA VAL A 15 3.63 7.12 6.60
C VAL A 15 3.49 7.38 5.11
N GLU A 16 3.11 8.62 4.77
CA GLU A 16 3.02 9.12 3.40
C GLU A 16 4.38 9.02 2.69
N MET A 17 4.35 9.15 1.35
CA MET A 17 5.59 9.14 0.58
C MET A 17 6.43 10.37 0.91
N ASN A 18 7.68 10.17 1.30
CA ASN A 18 8.62 11.26 1.58
C ASN A 18 9.38 11.71 0.31
N ASP A 19 10.21 12.75 0.46
CA ASP A 19 11.04 13.31 -0.64
C ASP A 19 12.08 12.32 -1.22
N HIS A 20 12.28 11.17 -0.57
CA HIS A 20 13.11 10.06 -1.05
C HIS A 20 12.28 8.91 -1.64
N GLU A 21 11.03 9.20 -2.02
CA GLU A 21 10.09 8.26 -2.64
C GLU A 21 9.81 7.01 -1.78
N THR A 22 10.06 7.11 -0.48
CA THR A 22 9.84 6.02 0.47
C THR A 22 8.50 6.19 1.15
N MET A 23 7.71 5.12 1.17
CA MET A 23 6.39 5.07 1.83
C MET A 23 6.37 3.91 2.81
N THR A 24 5.77 4.11 4.00
CA THR A 24 5.60 3.03 4.97
C THR A 24 4.16 2.57 4.99
N VAL A 25 3.99 1.26 4.76
CA VAL A 25 2.69 0.62 4.76
C VAL A 25 2.67 -0.52 5.75
N GLU A 26 1.47 -0.89 6.17
CA GLU A 26 1.25 -2.03 7.05
C GLU A 26 0.23 -2.97 6.40
N LEU A 27 0.53 -4.26 6.38
CA LEU A 27 -0.43 -5.25 5.90
C LEU A 27 -1.66 -5.27 6.82
N HIS A 28 -2.84 -5.13 6.22
CA HIS A 28 -4.09 -5.04 6.95
C HIS A 28 -4.38 -6.29 7.80
N GLU A 29 -4.00 -7.48 7.32
CA GLU A 29 -4.31 -8.75 7.99
C GLU A 29 -3.31 -9.11 9.10
N THR A 30 -2.04 -8.76 8.94
CA THR A 30 -0.96 -9.24 9.81
C THR A 30 -0.31 -8.15 10.65
N ASN A 31 -0.65 -6.88 10.40
CA ASN A 31 0.06 -5.71 10.93
C ASN A 31 1.56 -5.69 10.58
N GLU A 32 2.00 -6.44 9.57
CA GLU A 32 3.39 -6.45 9.13
C GLU A 32 3.73 -5.09 8.47
N THR A 33 4.69 -4.37 9.05
CA THR A 33 5.22 -3.13 8.47
C THR A 33 6.12 -3.43 7.28
N ARG A 34 6.01 -2.66 6.20
CA ARG A 34 6.83 -2.76 4.98
C ARG A 34 7.17 -1.38 4.43
N HIS A 35 8.35 -1.26 3.84
CA HIS A 35 8.81 -0.01 3.22
C HIS A 35 8.80 -0.15 1.69
N LEU A 36 7.94 0.63 1.03
CA LEU A 36 7.94 0.74 -0.43
C LEU A 36 9.02 1.74 -0.82
N VAL A 37 9.96 1.29 -1.64
CA VAL A 37 11.13 2.09 -2.07
C VAL A 37 11.33 2.08 -3.59
N ALA A 38 10.51 1.29 -4.29
CA ALA A 38 10.57 1.15 -5.74
C ALA A 38 9.17 0.92 -6.29
N TYR A 39 8.98 1.30 -7.54
CA TYR A 39 7.68 1.25 -8.21
C TYR A 39 7.89 0.74 -9.64
N GLU A 40 6.98 -0.09 -10.14
CA GLU A 40 7.08 -0.61 -11.51
C GLU A 40 6.86 0.47 -12.57
N SER A 41 6.11 1.52 -12.24
CA SER A 41 5.90 2.68 -13.12
C SER A 41 5.69 3.95 -12.33
N GLU A 42 5.97 5.09 -12.96
CA GLU A 42 5.69 6.43 -12.40
C GLU A 42 4.21 6.58 -12.04
N ARG A 43 3.30 6.02 -12.85
CA ARG A 43 1.86 6.02 -12.55
C ARG A 43 1.53 5.36 -11.21
N ILE A 44 2.17 4.23 -10.88
CA ILE A 44 1.98 3.56 -9.59
C ILE A 44 2.54 4.43 -8.46
N ARG A 45 3.74 4.99 -8.66
CA ARG A 45 4.36 5.90 -7.69
C ARG A 45 3.45 7.10 -7.40
N ASP A 46 3.02 7.82 -8.43
CA ASP A 46 2.20 9.04 -8.30
C ASP A 46 0.85 8.75 -7.64
N THR A 47 0.24 7.60 -7.98
CA THR A 47 -1.00 7.18 -7.34
C THR A 47 -0.79 6.94 -5.85
N LEU A 48 0.28 6.24 -5.45
CA LEU A 48 0.60 5.99 -4.05
C LEU A 48 1.02 7.28 -3.32
N ALA A 49 1.75 8.18 -3.99
CA ALA A 49 2.17 9.47 -3.44
C ALA A 49 0.98 10.39 -3.11
N SER A 50 -0.14 10.23 -3.82
CA SER A 50 -1.38 10.97 -3.53
C SER A 50 -2.17 10.45 -2.33
N LEU A 51 -1.77 9.32 -1.73
CA LEU A 51 -2.48 8.71 -0.60
C LEU A 51 -1.98 9.27 0.73
N SER A 52 -2.92 9.73 1.55
CA SER A 52 -2.65 10.13 2.92
C SER A 52 -2.55 8.97 3.90
N GLU A 53 -1.98 9.23 5.07
CA GLU A 53 -2.00 8.30 6.20
C GLU A 53 -3.43 7.79 6.48
N GLY A 54 -3.56 6.49 6.78
CA GLY A 54 -4.83 5.83 7.02
C GLY A 54 -5.56 5.36 5.77
N ALA A 55 -5.11 5.75 4.56
CA ALA A 55 -5.65 5.21 3.32
C ALA A 55 -5.45 3.69 3.24
N ARG A 56 -6.39 3.01 2.59
CA ARG A 56 -6.38 1.56 2.37
C ARG A 56 -6.39 1.26 0.88
N VAL A 57 -5.42 0.47 0.41
CA VAL A 57 -5.25 0.15 -1.01
C VAL A 57 -4.76 -1.29 -1.18
N PRO A 58 -5.33 -2.07 -2.11
CA PRO A 58 -4.78 -3.37 -2.48
C PRO A 58 -3.60 -3.18 -3.44
N VAL A 59 -2.45 -3.73 -3.05
CA VAL A 59 -1.17 -3.56 -3.74
C VAL A 59 -0.53 -4.91 -4.01
N GLU A 60 -0.08 -5.14 -5.23
CA GLU A 60 0.87 -6.21 -5.54
C GLU A 60 2.28 -5.70 -5.35
N MET A 61 3.12 -6.52 -4.74
CA MET A 61 4.45 -6.10 -4.32
C MET A 61 5.43 -7.26 -4.30
N VAL A 62 6.69 -6.95 -4.62
CA VAL A 62 7.79 -7.92 -4.66
C VAL A 62 8.96 -7.40 -3.84
N ARG A 63 9.77 -8.30 -3.25
CA ARG A 63 10.96 -7.90 -2.48
C ARG A 63 11.92 -7.15 -3.41
N ALA A 64 12.39 -5.98 -2.98
CA ALA A 64 13.39 -5.20 -3.72
C ALA A 64 14.84 -5.62 -3.39
N GLY A 65 15.05 -6.54 -2.44
CA GLY A 65 16.35 -7.10 -2.10
C GLY A 65 16.25 -8.37 -1.24
N SER A 66 17.38 -9.03 -1.00
CA SER A 66 17.42 -10.38 -0.40
C SER A 66 17.39 -10.41 1.14
N ARG A 67 17.67 -9.29 1.82
CA ARG A 67 17.79 -9.25 3.30
C ARG A 67 17.09 -8.06 3.99
N SER A 68 16.66 -7.06 3.24
CA SER A 68 16.05 -5.85 3.80
C SER A 68 14.51 -5.90 3.72
N ASN A 69 13.83 -5.24 4.65
CA ASN A 69 12.36 -5.15 4.64
C ASN A 69 11.79 -4.13 3.64
N VAL A 70 12.38 -4.12 2.45
CA VAL A 70 12.09 -3.16 1.38
C VAL A 70 11.44 -3.86 0.20
N TRP A 71 10.50 -3.17 -0.42
CA TRP A 71 9.61 -3.75 -1.40
C TRP A 71 9.40 -2.80 -2.57
N LYS A 72 9.14 -3.40 -3.73
CA LYS A 72 8.73 -2.74 -4.96
C LYS A 72 7.22 -2.94 -5.16
N ALA A 73 6.46 -1.87 -5.34
CA ALA A 73 5.06 -1.96 -5.75
C ALA A 73 4.98 -2.21 -7.26
N VAL A 74 4.26 -3.26 -7.67
CA VAL A 74 4.21 -3.70 -9.08
C VAL A 74 2.84 -3.54 -9.74
N ALA A 75 1.77 -3.55 -8.96
CA ALA A 75 0.43 -3.23 -9.45
C ALA A 75 -0.45 -2.65 -8.33
N LEU A 76 -1.42 -1.83 -8.72
CA LEU A 76 -2.49 -1.35 -7.85
C LEU A 76 -3.81 -1.92 -8.34
N HIS A 77 -4.61 -2.41 -7.41
CA HIS A 77 -5.97 -2.85 -7.71
C HIS A 77 -6.93 -1.83 -7.12
N GLY A 78 -8.05 -1.62 -7.82
CA GLY A 78 -8.99 -0.54 -7.51
C GLY A 78 -9.28 -0.41 -6.01
N ARG A 79 -9.34 0.82 -5.51
CA ARG A 79 -9.71 1.14 -4.14
C ARG A 79 -11.04 0.46 -3.84
N ARG A 80 -11.07 -0.57 -2.99
CA ARG A 80 -12.34 -0.97 -2.37
C ARG A 80 -12.71 0.22 -1.48
N PRO A 81 -13.79 0.98 -1.79
CA PRO A 81 -14.23 1.99 -0.85
C PRO A 81 -14.50 1.26 0.46
N ALA A 82 -13.92 1.75 1.56
CA ALA A 82 -14.27 1.23 2.87
C ALA A 82 -15.80 1.29 2.98
N PRO A 83 -16.49 0.23 3.45
CA PRO A 83 -17.88 0.39 3.81
C PRO A 83 -17.92 1.57 4.79
N ALA A 84 -18.69 2.60 4.44
CA ALA A 84 -18.92 3.73 5.34
C ALA A 84 -19.32 3.15 6.68
N ASP A 85 -18.58 3.49 7.72
CA ASP A 85 -18.92 3.15 9.08
C ASP A 85 -20.33 3.69 9.34
N GLN A 86 -21.32 2.78 9.37
CA GLN A 86 -22.72 3.09 9.64
C GLN A 86 -22.95 3.38 11.14
N SER A 87 -21.90 3.61 11.93
CA SER A 87 -22.00 4.06 13.32
C SER A 87 -22.18 5.57 13.41
N ALA A 88 -23.04 6.14 12.56
CA ALA A 88 -23.49 7.51 12.70
C ALA A 88 -25.03 7.53 12.70
N ARG A 89 -25.56 7.38 13.92
CA ARG A 89 -26.76 8.06 14.41
C ARG A 89 -28.05 7.79 13.63
N THR A 90 -28.87 6.92 14.20
CA THR A 90 -30.30 7.21 14.29
C THR A 90 -30.77 6.91 15.72
N ALA A 91 -30.55 7.92 16.57
CA ALA A 91 -31.41 8.15 17.72
C ALA A 91 -32.52 9.10 17.22
N ASN A 92 -33.75 8.60 17.17
CA ASN A 92 -34.99 9.31 17.44
C ASN A 92 -36.15 8.31 17.44
#